data_AF-C9Y0K1-F1
#
_entry.id   AF-C9Y0K1-F1
#
_cell.length_a   1.000
_cell.length_b   1.000
_cell.length_c   1.000
_cell.angle_alpha   90.00
_cell.angle_beta   90.00
_cell.angle_gamma   90.00
#
_symmetry.space_group_name_H-M   'P 1'
#
loop_
_entity.id
_entity.type
_entity.pdbx_description
1 polymer ?
#
loop_
_entity_poly.entity_id
_entity_poly.type
_entity_poly.pdbx_seq_one_letter_code
_entity_poly.pdbx_strand_id
1 'polypeptide(L)'
;MSSSSLSKRPLRVVPHAALAEIIRIFCISGAGRFSFSRACCNNEQQATQTRYRRSSRMKHERQQKIIRLLWAHEALTTQALASRLAVSHETIRRDLSELQRAGKILRSHGRARVLRRDVQSHDDPFQARLKSHHAHKLDIARNALNWLDAGMVVALDASTTCWYLARQLPDVPLTIFTNSVRVGQEVARREQITLISTGGILHRQAACYENPSLPALLKHIDIDLFLFSCQGIDEAGGIWDARSWNAEYKTLLLRRAAQSLLLIDRSKRNRTGEVQIGTLEQVTEVITQEENGGQKAGALLVG
;
A
#
# COMPACT_ATOMS: atom_id res chain seq x y z
N MET A 1 11.53 41.01 -58.37
CA MET A 1 12.16 40.59 -57.10
C MET A 1 11.05 40.46 -56.06
N SER A 2 10.15 39.49 -56.12
CA SER A 2 10.23 38.06 -55.75
C SER A 2 10.71 37.79 -54.31
N SER A 3 9.77 37.66 -53.37
CA SER A 3 9.90 36.73 -52.25
C SER A 3 8.52 36.36 -51.69
N SER A 4 8.12 35.12 -52.01
CA SER A 4 6.94 34.41 -51.53
C SER A 4 7.17 33.86 -50.12
N SER A 5 6.33 34.22 -49.14
CA SER A 5 6.33 33.58 -47.80
C SER A 5 5.20 32.55 -47.71
N LEU A 6 5.58 31.28 -47.91
CA LEU A 6 4.72 30.10 -47.75
C LEU A 6 4.32 29.88 -46.28
N SER A 7 3.01 29.74 -46.09
CA SER A 7 2.32 29.25 -44.90
C SER A 7 2.87 27.88 -44.44
N LYS A 8 3.45 27.83 -43.23
CA LYS A 8 3.87 26.59 -42.57
C LYS A 8 2.68 25.98 -41.82
N ARG A 9 2.10 24.90 -42.37
CA ARG A 9 1.19 24.00 -41.63
C ARG A 9 1.97 23.25 -40.53
N PRO A 10 1.36 22.93 -39.38
CA PRO A 10 2.04 22.20 -38.32
C PRO A 10 2.23 20.72 -38.67
N LEU A 11 3.44 20.22 -38.44
CA LEU A 11 3.81 18.80 -38.54
C LEU A 11 3.02 17.98 -37.52
N ARG A 12 2.21 17.02 -38.01
CA ARG A 12 1.57 15.98 -37.20
C ARG A 12 2.66 15.12 -36.54
N VAL A 13 2.60 14.97 -35.22
CA VAL A 13 3.41 14.01 -34.47
C VAL A 13 2.87 12.61 -34.74
N VAL A 14 3.66 11.76 -35.40
CA VAL A 14 3.30 10.36 -35.66
C VAL A 14 3.72 9.51 -34.44
N PRO A 15 2.86 8.61 -33.91
CA PRO A 15 3.21 7.79 -32.76
C PRO A 15 4.35 6.80 -33.07
N HIS A 16 5.20 6.56 -32.07
CA HIS A 16 6.45 5.78 -32.10
C HIS A 16 6.31 4.32 -32.59
N ALA A 17 5.08 3.80 -32.75
CA ALA A 17 4.84 2.49 -33.36
C ALA A 17 5.09 2.50 -34.89
N ALA A 18 4.82 3.62 -35.58
CA ALA A 18 4.98 3.71 -37.04
C ALA A 18 6.44 3.89 -37.50
N LEU A 19 7.32 4.41 -36.63
CA LEU A 19 8.75 4.56 -36.91
C LEU A 19 9.51 3.22 -36.92
N ALA A 20 9.04 2.24 -36.14
CA ALA A 20 9.61 0.91 -36.12
C ALA A 20 9.31 0.11 -37.40
N GLU A 21 8.21 0.42 -38.09
CA GLU A 21 7.81 -0.24 -39.34
C GLU A 21 8.58 0.31 -40.55
N ILE A 22 8.89 1.62 -40.58
CA ILE A 22 9.70 2.25 -41.64
C ILE A 22 11.15 1.75 -41.61
N ILE A 23 11.71 1.51 -40.42
CA ILE A 23 13.07 0.94 -40.27
C ILE A 23 13.10 -0.56 -40.66
N ARG A 24 11.99 -1.30 -40.49
CA ARG A 24 11.87 -2.68 -41.00
C ARG A 24 11.75 -2.73 -42.52
N ILE A 25 11.04 -1.78 -43.14
CA ILE A 25 10.87 -1.73 -44.60
C ILE A 25 12.20 -1.42 -45.32
N PHE A 26 13.06 -0.58 -44.73
CA PHE A 26 14.35 -0.22 -45.36
C PHE A 26 15.43 -1.32 -45.27
N CYS A 27 15.23 -2.35 -44.42
CA CYS A 27 16.19 -3.46 -44.25
C CYS A 27 15.92 -4.68 -45.13
N ILE A 28 14.82 -4.73 -45.91
CA ILE A 28 14.48 -5.87 -46.78
C ILE A 28 14.80 -5.61 -48.26
N SER A 29 14.90 -4.36 -48.71
CA SER A 29 15.32 -4.02 -50.07
C SER A 29 16.81 -3.64 -50.10
N GLY A 30 17.68 -4.62 -50.33
CA GLY A 30 19.11 -4.39 -50.48
C GLY A 30 19.44 -3.50 -51.68
N ALA A 31 19.79 -2.24 -51.43
CA ALA A 31 20.53 -1.39 -52.36
C ALA A 31 21.15 -0.19 -51.60
N GLY A 32 22.47 -0.23 -51.37
CA GLY A 32 23.22 0.92 -50.87
C GLY A 32 24.38 0.54 -49.95
N ARG A 33 25.61 0.56 -50.50
CA ARG A 33 26.85 0.41 -49.74
C ARG A 33 27.05 1.60 -48.78
N PHE A 34 26.75 1.41 -47.50
CA PHE A 34 27.37 2.17 -46.42
C PHE A 34 27.76 1.17 -45.31
N SER A 35 29.06 0.90 -45.16
CA SER A 35 29.57 0.08 -44.07
C SER A 35 29.60 0.91 -42.78
N PHE A 36 28.45 1.06 -42.13
CA PHE A 36 28.45 1.38 -40.70
C PHE A 36 28.74 0.09 -39.94
N SER A 37 29.90 0.04 -39.26
CA SER A 37 30.23 -1.06 -38.35
C SER A 37 29.10 -1.25 -37.33
N ARG A 38 28.57 -2.48 -37.22
CA ARG A 38 27.52 -2.87 -36.25
C ARG A 38 27.86 -2.47 -34.81
N ALA A 39 29.14 -2.27 -34.47
CA ALA A 39 29.58 -1.83 -33.16
C ALA A 39 29.27 -0.35 -32.85
N CYS A 40 29.33 0.55 -33.83
CA CYS A 40 29.03 1.98 -33.61
C CYS A 40 27.53 2.24 -33.40
N CYS A 41 26.65 1.51 -34.12
CA CYS A 41 25.20 1.69 -34.01
C CYS A 41 24.66 1.21 -32.64
N ASN A 42 25.21 0.14 -32.08
CA ASN A 42 24.79 -0.37 -30.77
C ASN A 42 25.21 0.56 -29.60
N ASN A 43 26.38 1.21 -29.70
CA ASN A 43 26.89 2.07 -28.62
C ASN A 43 26.11 3.40 -28.53
N GLU A 44 25.73 3.98 -29.67
CA GLU A 44 24.85 5.16 -29.71
C GLU A 44 23.43 4.83 -29.23
N GLN A 45 22.87 3.68 -29.60
CA GLN A 45 21.55 3.25 -29.12
C GLN A 45 21.52 3.02 -27.60
N GLN A 46 22.56 2.40 -27.03
CA GLN A 46 22.69 2.18 -25.58
C GLN A 46 22.90 3.49 -24.79
N ALA A 47 23.72 4.42 -25.32
CA ALA A 47 23.90 5.74 -24.72
C ALA A 47 22.61 6.58 -24.74
N THR A 48 21.84 6.48 -25.83
CA THR A 48 20.58 7.23 -26.01
C THR A 48 19.47 6.67 -25.11
N GLN A 49 19.35 5.34 -24.99
CA GLN A 49 18.42 4.69 -24.05
C GLN A 49 18.74 5.00 -22.58
N THR A 50 20.04 5.03 -22.21
CA THR A 50 20.48 5.36 -20.85
C THR A 50 20.22 6.82 -20.50
N ARG A 51 20.46 7.75 -21.44
CA ARG A 51 20.12 9.18 -21.27
C ARG A 51 18.61 9.41 -21.15
N TYR A 52 17.81 8.71 -21.94
CA TYR A 52 16.34 8.79 -21.87
C TYR A 52 15.79 8.29 -20.53
N ARG A 53 16.26 7.13 -20.04
CA ARG A 53 15.88 6.57 -18.73
C ARG A 53 16.24 7.53 -17.58
N ARG A 54 17.41 8.15 -17.62
CA ARG A 54 17.86 9.12 -16.61
C ARG A 54 17.02 10.41 -16.64
N SER A 55 16.70 10.92 -17.84
CA SER A 55 15.84 12.10 -18.02
C SER A 55 14.39 11.84 -17.55
N SER A 56 13.84 10.66 -17.86
CA SER A 56 12.52 10.22 -17.40
C SER A 56 12.46 10.10 -15.87
N ARG A 57 13.52 9.58 -15.23
CA ARG A 57 13.60 9.46 -13.77
C ARG A 57 13.68 10.82 -13.08
N MET A 58 14.53 11.73 -13.57
CA MET A 58 14.64 13.10 -13.03
C MET A 58 13.33 13.89 -13.20
N LYS A 59 12.62 13.68 -14.31
CA LYS A 59 11.31 14.28 -14.54
C LYS A 59 10.26 13.76 -13.55
N HIS A 60 10.22 12.45 -13.33
CA HIS A 60 9.30 11.85 -12.37
C HIS A 60 9.53 12.36 -10.94
N GLU A 61 10.78 12.37 -10.49
CA GLU A 61 11.18 12.92 -9.19
C GLU A 61 10.77 14.39 -9.03
N ARG A 62 10.95 15.20 -10.09
CA ARG A 62 10.54 16.61 -10.10
C ARG A 62 9.02 16.76 -10.00
N GLN A 63 8.25 15.99 -10.78
CA GLN A 63 6.79 16.00 -10.70
C GLN A 63 6.28 15.59 -9.31
N GLN A 64 6.97 14.65 -8.65
CA GLN A 64 6.65 14.23 -7.30
C GLN A 64 6.93 15.33 -6.26
N LYS A 65 8.04 16.07 -6.41
CA LYS A 65 8.33 17.26 -5.59
C LYS A 65 7.29 18.37 -5.77
N ILE A 66 6.81 18.61 -7.00
CA ILE A 66 5.72 19.57 -7.27
C ILE A 66 4.46 19.19 -6.48
N ILE A 67 4.06 17.90 -6.51
CA ILE A 67 2.89 17.42 -5.77
C ILE A 67 3.06 17.64 -4.26
N ARG A 68 4.23 17.28 -3.68
CA ARG A 68 4.51 17.50 -2.25
C ARG A 68 4.43 18.97 -1.85
N LEU A 69 4.97 19.88 -2.66
CA LEU A 69 4.88 21.33 -2.41
C LEU A 69 3.44 21.83 -2.45
N LEU A 70 2.63 21.32 -3.37
CA LEU A 70 1.21 21.66 -3.48
C LEU A 70 0.36 21.08 -2.34
N TRP A 71 0.74 19.93 -1.77
CA TRP A 71 0.12 19.41 -0.54
C TRP A 71 0.39 20.31 0.66
N ALA A 72 1.62 20.81 0.80
CA ALA A 72 2.02 21.61 1.95
C ALA A 72 1.49 23.06 1.95
N HIS A 73 1.07 23.60 0.80
CA HIS A 73 0.75 25.03 0.64
C HIS A 73 -0.63 25.31 0.01
N GLU A 74 -1.47 24.27 -0.12
CA GLU A 74 -2.81 24.25 -0.75
C GLU A 74 -2.90 24.69 -2.22
N ALA A 75 -2.30 25.82 -2.60
CA ALA A 75 -2.21 26.31 -3.97
C ALA A 75 -0.94 27.17 -4.16
N LEU A 76 -0.15 26.89 -5.21
CA LEU A 76 1.05 27.67 -5.56
C LEU A 76 1.00 28.19 -7.00
N THR A 77 1.61 29.34 -7.25
CA THR A 77 1.77 29.89 -8.60
C THR A 77 2.89 29.17 -9.36
N THR A 78 2.86 29.26 -10.69
CA THR A 78 3.93 28.74 -11.55
C THR A 78 5.29 29.35 -11.19
N GLN A 79 5.31 30.64 -10.82
CA GLN A 79 6.52 31.35 -10.39
C GLN A 79 7.06 30.80 -9.07
N ALA A 80 6.20 30.62 -8.06
CA ALA A 80 6.62 30.06 -6.78
C ALA A 80 7.20 28.64 -6.91
N LEU A 81 6.61 27.80 -7.77
CA LEU A 81 7.12 26.46 -8.05
C LEU A 81 8.46 26.48 -8.80
N ALA A 82 8.63 27.39 -9.76
CA ALA A 82 9.88 27.55 -10.52
C ALA A 82 11.03 27.98 -9.60
N SER A 83 10.81 28.95 -8.72
CA SER A 83 11.81 29.42 -7.75
C SER A 83 12.18 28.33 -6.74
N ARG A 84 11.19 27.62 -6.16
CA ARG A 84 11.43 26.58 -5.13
C ARG A 84 12.13 25.33 -5.66
N LEU A 85 11.95 25.01 -6.94
CA LEU A 85 12.52 23.83 -7.58
C LEU A 85 13.74 24.15 -8.46
N ALA A 86 14.16 25.43 -8.51
CA ALA A 86 15.28 25.91 -9.30
C ALA A 86 15.22 25.45 -10.78
N VAL A 87 14.06 25.59 -11.41
CA VAL A 87 13.82 25.21 -12.81
C VAL A 87 13.11 26.31 -13.58
N SER A 88 13.23 26.28 -14.91
CA SER A 88 12.60 27.29 -15.77
C SER A 88 11.07 27.25 -15.70
N HIS A 89 10.44 28.41 -15.88
CA HIS A 89 8.99 28.54 -15.95
C HIS A 89 8.37 27.61 -17.00
N GLU A 90 9.06 27.42 -18.13
CA GLU A 90 8.61 26.53 -19.21
C GLU A 90 8.62 25.06 -18.79
N THR A 91 9.62 24.64 -18.00
CA THR A 91 9.69 23.28 -17.45
C THR A 91 8.53 23.02 -16.49
N ILE A 92 8.25 23.97 -15.59
CA ILE A 92 7.09 23.86 -14.67
C ILE A 92 5.77 23.90 -15.43
N ARG A 93 5.61 24.76 -16.44
CA ARG A 93 4.39 24.79 -17.27
C ARG A 93 4.14 23.45 -17.95
N ARG A 94 5.19 22.83 -18.49
CA ARG A 94 5.11 21.49 -19.12
C ARG A 94 4.72 20.42 -18.10
N ASP A 95 5.39 20.37 -16.95
CA ASP A 95 5.10 19.39 -15.90
C ASP A 95 3.70 19.56 -15.31
N LEU A 96 3.27 20.80 -15.04
CA LEU A 96 1.91 21.09 -14.58
C LEU A 96 0.86 20.69 -15.61
N SER A 97 1.12 20.92 -16.91
CA SER A 97 0.20 20.52 -17.98
C SER A 97 0.05 19.00 -18.07
N GLU A 98 1.15 18.26 -17.90
CA GLU A 98 1.12 16.80 -17.85
C GLU A 98 0.42 16.27 -16.59
N LEU A 99 0.69 16.85 -15.42
CA LEU A 99 0.02 16.51 -14.17
C LEU A 99 -1.49 16.81 -14.21
N GLN A 100 -1.89 17.88 -14.90
CA GLN A 100 -3.30 18.21 -15.13
C GLN A 100 -3.97 17.22 -16.08
N ARG A 101 -3.33 16.86 -17.20
CA ARG A 101 -3.83 15.81 -18.11
C ARG A 101 -3.97 14.46 -17.40
N ALA A 102 -3.05 14.15 -16.49
CA ALA A 102 -3.10 12.96 -15.64
C ALA A 102 -4.11 13.07 -14.47
N GLY A 103 -4.88 14.17 -14.38
CA GLY A 103 -5.92 14.36 -13.37
C GLY A 103 -5.43 14.59 -11.94
N LYS A 104 -4.12 14.84 -11.74
CA LYS A 104 -3.50 14.99 -10.41
C LYS A 104 -3.61 16.39 -9.82
N ILE A 105 -3.73 17.42 -10.67
CA ILE A 105 -3.82 18.82 -10.25
C ILE A 105 -4.91 19.56 -11.02
N LEU A 106 -5.47 20.60 -10.41
CA LEU A 106 -6.31 21.61 -11.05
C LEU A 106 -5.52 22.91 -11.17
N ARG A 107 -5.65 23.59 -12.32
CA ARG A 107 -5.13 24.95 -12.49
C ARG A 107 -6.29 25.92 -12.59
N SER A 108 -6.24 27.00 -11.82
CA SER A 108 -7.22 28.09 -11.84
C SER A 108 -6.50 29.41 -11.56
N HIS A 109 -6.77 30.46 -12.33
CA HIS A 109 -6.22 31.81 -12.15
C HIS A 109 -4.69 31.84 -11.94
N GLY A 110 -3.94 31.05 -12.72
CA GLY A 110 -2.46 31.01 -12.63
C GLY A 110 -1.88 30.22 -11.45
N ARG A 111 -2.74 29.64 -10.60
CA ARG A 111 -2.36 28.77 -9.48
C ARG A 111 -2.60 27.31 -9.82
N ALA A 112 -1.72 26.44 -9.36
CA ALA A 112 -1.92 25.00 -9.34
C ALA A 112 -2.33 24.57 -7.93
N ARG A 113 -3.32 23.70 -7.81
CA ARG A 113 -3.69 23.00 -6.58
C ARG A 113 -3.85 21.51 -6.88
N VAL A 114 -3.64 20.65 -5.89
CA VAL A 114 -3.88 19.21 -6.09
C VAL A 114 -5.38 18.96 -6.22
N LEU A 115 -5.77 18.14 -7.19
CA LEU A 115 -7.12 17.58 -7.21
C LEU A 115 -7.18 16.58 -6.06
N ARG A 116 -7.94 16.88 -5.01
CA ARG A 116 -8.39 15.88 -4.03
C ARG A 116 -9.41 14.96 -4.70
N ARG A 117 -9.02 14.27 -5.78
CA ARG A 117 -9.54 12.93 -6.03
C ARG A 117 -8.75 12.01 -5.11
N ASP A 118 -9.37 10.95 -4.63
CA ASP A 118 -8.75 9.89 -3.82
C ASP A 118 -7.59 9.21 -4.58
N VAL A 119 -6.51 9.95 -4.78
CA VAL A 119 -5.28 9.47 -5.39
C VAL A 119 -4.55 8.75 -4.27
N GLN A 120 -4.90 7.47 -4.15
CA GLN A 120 -4.04 6.40 -3.69
C GLN A 120 -2.66 6.50 -4.37
N SER A 121 -1.78 7.36 -3.87
CA SER A 121 -0.32 7.24 -4.01
C SER A 121 0.38 8.41 -3.32
N HIS A 122 0.48 8.33 -2.00
CA HIS A 122 1.73 8.48 -1.25
C HIS A 122 1.48 7.86 0.13
N ASP A 123 1.80 6.57 0.23
CA ASP A 123 1.79 5.72 1.43
C ASP A 123 0.55 5.87 2.34
N ASP A 124 -0.59 5.30 1.91
CA ASP A 124 -1.59 4.86 2.91
C ASP A 124 -0.81 4.00 3.93
N PRO A 125 -0.76 4.40 5.22
CA PRO A 125 -0.01 3.65 6.23
C PRO A 125 -0.41 2.18 6.30
N PHE A 126 -1.64 1.84 5.91
CA PHE A 126 -2.05 0.45 5.74
C PHE A 126 -1.35 -0.21 4.56
N GLN A 127 -1.33 0.39 3.37
CA GLN A 127 -0.67 -0.16 2.18
C GLN A 127 0.85 -0.30 2.35
N ALA A 128 1.48 0.67 3.03
CA ALA A 128 2.89 0.57 3.39
C ALA A 128 3.16 -0.62 4.32
N ARG A 129 2.34 -0.79 5.37
CA ARG A 129 2.39 -1.96 6.25
C ARG A 129 2.03 -3.25 5.53
N LEU A 130 1.17 -3.22 4.51
CA LEU A 130 0.77 -4.42 3.80
C LEU A 130 1.94 -5.00 2.99
N LYS A 131 2.73 -4.12 2.37
CA LYS A 131 3.91 -4.49 1.57
C LYS A 131 5.11 -4.87 2.44
N SER A 132 5.27 -4.25 3.62
CA SER A 132 6.39 -4.55 4.50
C SER A 132 6.27 -5.95 5.10
N HIS A 133 7.38 -6.70 5.10
CA HIS A 133 7.45 -8.07 5.64
C HIS A 133 6.29 -8.98 5.18
N HIS A 134 5.83 -8.82 3.94
CA HIS A 134 4.63 -9.50 3.44
C HIS A 134 4.76 -11.03 3.49
N ALA A 135 5.93 -11.58 3.13
CA ALA A 135 6.18 -13.02 3.16
C ALA A 135 5.99 -13.58 4.58
N HIS A 136 6.59 -12.93 5.58
CA HIS A 136 6.42 -13.32 6.99
C HIS A 136 4.96 -13.28 7.42
N LYS A 137 4.19 -12.26 7.00
CA LYS A 137 2.76 -12.16 7.35
C LYS A 137 1.93 -13.24 6.68
N LEU A 138 2.27 -13.65 5.46
CA LEU A 138 1.63 -14.77 4.79
C LEU A 138 1.91 -16.08 5.51
N ASP A 139 3.14 -16.30 5.97
CA ASP A 139 3.53 -17.51 6.72
C ASP A 139 2.83 -17.57 8.09
N ILE A 140 2.87 -16.47 8.84
CA ILE A 140 2.14 -16.33 10.12
C ILE A 140 0.65 -16.61 9.93
N ALA A 141 0.05 -16.02 8.89
CA ALA A 141 -1.36 -16.23 8.58
C ALA A 141 -1.66 -17.70 8.23
N ARG A 142 -0.77 -18.40 7.51
CA ARG A 142 -0.93 -19.84 7.24
C ARG A 142 -0.90 -20.67 8.51
N ASN A 143 0.07 -20.41 9.39
CA ASN A 143 0.21 -21.17 10.63
C ASN A 143 -0.99 -20.96 11.56
N ALA A 144 -1.56 -19.75 11.56
CA ALA A 144 -2.76 -19.44 12.32
C ALA A 144 -4.03 -20.17 11.82
N LEU A 145 -4.07 -20.64 10.56
CA LEU A 145 -5.23 -21.40 10.06
C LEU A 145 -5.37 -22.76 10.75
N ASN A 146 -4.29 -23.33 11.29
CA ASN A 146 -4.32 -24.62 11.99
C ASN A 146 -5.06 -24.57 13.34
N TRP A 147 -5.38 -23.37 13.82
CA TRP A 147 -6.15 -23.15 15.05
C TRP A 147 -7.65 -22.97 14.80
N LEU A 148 -8.09 -23.05 13.54
CA LEU A 148 -9.46 -22.82 13.16
C LEU A 148 -10.18 -24.15 12.93
N ASP A 149 -11.23 -24.37 13.70
CA ASP A 149 -12.18 -25.47 13.48
C ASP A 149 -13.52 -24.94 12.98
N ALA A 150 -14.20 -25.76 12.17
CA ALA A 150 -15.54 -25.43 11.70
C ALA A 150 -16.50 -25.27 12.88
N GLY A 151 -17.32 -24.22 12.83
CA GLY A 151 -18.29 -23.83 13.86
C GLY A 151 -17.80 -22.75 14.82
N MET A 152 -16.49 -22.41 14.81
CA MET A 152 -15.93 -21.43 15.73
C MET A 152 -16.41 -19.98 15.48
N VAL A 153 -16.51 -19.22 16.55
CA VAL A 153 -16.62 -17.76 16.56
C VAL A 153 -15.23 -17.17 16.76
N VAL A 154 -14.72 -16.53 15.69
CA VAL A 154 -13.35 -16.07 15.60
C VAL A 154 -13.32 -14.54 15.45
N ALA A 155 -12.67 -13.88 16.40
CA ALA A 155 -12.50 -12.44 16.38
C ALA A 155 -11.19 -12.05 15.68
N LEU A 156 -11.26 -11.09 14.74
CA LEU A 156 -10.13 -10.57 13.98
C LEU A 156 -10.00 -9.05 14.14
N ASP A 157 -8.78 -8.55 14.35
CA ASP A 157 -8.48 -7.11 14.43
C ASP A 157 -8.25 -6.45 13.06
N ALA A 158 -8.10 -5.13 13.08
CA ALA A 158 -7.78 -4.31 11.92
C ALA A 158 -6.30 -4.29 11.52
N SER A 159 -5.57 -5.38 11.75
CA SER A 159 -4.17 -5.49 11.34
C SER A 159 -4.01 -5.98 9.89
N THR A 160 -2.85 -5.69 9.30
CA THR A 160 -2.49 -6.24 7.99
C THR A 160 -2.28 -7.75 8.03
N THR A 161 -1.87 -8.31 9.17
CA THR A 161 -1.64 -9.75 9.33
C THR A 161 -2.99 -10.49 9.37
N CYS A 162 -3.97 -9.99 10.13
CA CYS A 162 -5.32 -10.54 10.10
C CYS A 162 -6.01 -10.34 8.75
N TRP A 163 -5.67 -9.30 7.98
CA TRP A 163 -6.11 -9.19 6.59
C TRP A 163 -5.54 -10.31 5.69
N TYR A 164 -4.26 -10.65 5.83
CA TYR A 164 -3.68 -11.80 5.11
C TYR A 164 -4.31 -13.13 5.54
N LEU A 165 -4.63 -13.29 6.82
CA LEU A 165 -5.38 -14.45 7.32
C LEU A 165 -6.78 -14.50 6.68
N ALA A 166 -7.51 -13.40 6.71
CA ALA A 166 -8.84 -13.28 6.13
C ALA A 166 -8.87 -13.62 4.63
N ARG A 167 -7.77 -13.43 3.90
CA ARG A 167 -7.65 -13.84 2.49
C ARG A 167 -7.46 -15.32 2.29
N GLN A 168 -6.94 -16.01 3.29
CA GLN A 168 -6.58 -17.43 3.23
C GLN A 168 -7.58 -18.31 3.97
N LEU A 169 -8.54 -17.72 4.70
CA LEU A 169 -9.62 -18.46 5.33
C LEU A 169 -10.30 -19.40 4.32
N PRO A 170 -10.50 -20.68 4.67
CA PRO A 170 -11.32 -21.57 3.88
C PRO A 170 -12.79 -21.13 3.96
N ASP A 171 -13.59 -21.48 2.95
CA ASP A 171 -15.04 -21.25 3.00
C ASP A 171 -15.71 -22.45 3.69
N VAL A 172 -15.64 -22.44 5.02
CA VAL A 172 -16.21 -23.45 5.91
C VAL A 172 -17.08 -22.76 6.96
N PRO A 173 -17.99 -23.47 7.65
CA PRO A 173 -18.84 -22.88 8.67
C PRO A 173 -17.98 -22.18 9.74
N LEU A 174 -18.01 -20.85 9.79
CA LEU A 174 -17.32 -20.02 10.77
C LEU A 174 -18.14 -18.77 11.03
N THR A 175 -17.97 -18.18 12.21
CA THR A 175 -18.43 -16.81 12.48
C THR A 175 -17.23 -15.91 12.64
N ILE A 176 -17.07 -14.92 11.76
CA ILE A 176 -16.01 -13.92 11.87
C ILE A 176 -16.54 -12.65 12.51
N PHE A 177 -15.99 -12.30 13.67
CA PHE A 177 -16.26 -11.05 14.36
C PHE A 177 -15.12 -10.05 14.11
N THR A 178 -15.37 -8.88 13.54
CA THR A 178 -14.29 -7.93 13.24
C THR A 178 -14.69 -6.47 13.30
N ASN A 179 -13.78 -5.61 13.77
CA ASN A 179 -13.91 -4.16 13.62
C ASN A 179 -13.37 -3.64 12.28
N SER A 180 -12.78 -4.48 11.45
CA SER A 180 -12.08 -4.07 10.24
C SER A 180 -12.95 -4.14 9.00
N VAL A 181 -13.07 -3.01 8.29
CA VAL A 181 -13.76 -2.95 6.99
C VAL A 181 -13.02 -3.80 5.97
N ARG A 182 -11.69 -3.78 5.98
CA ARG A 182 -10.86 -4.52 5.00
C ARG A 182 -10.93 -6.02 5.21
N VAL A 183 -10.95 -6.48 6.46
CA VAL A 183 -11.17 -7.90 6.78
C VAL A 183 -12.58 -8.29 6.39
N GLY A 184 -13.58 -7.49 6.75
CA GLY A 184 -14.98 -7.74 6.38
C GLY A 184 -15.16 -7.89 4.87
N GLN A 185 -14.54 -7.02 4.06
CA GLN A 185 -14.58 -7.13 2.60
C GLN A 185 -13.97 -8.42 2.05
N GLU A 186 -12.86 -8.90 2.64
CA GLU A 186 -12.24 -10.15 2.22
C GLU A 186 -13.09 -11.37 2.58
N VAL A 187 -13.82 -11.30 3.69
CA VAL A 187 -14.67 -12.38 4.20
C VAL A 187 -16.04 -12.40 3.54
N ALA A 188 -16.59 -11.25 3.16
CA ALA A 188 -17.95 -11.11 2.61
C ALA A 188 -18.24 -11.94 1.34
N ARG A 189 -17.21 -12.43 0.66
CA ARG A 189 -17.31 -13.31 -0.52
C ARG A 189 -17.41 -14.80 -0.19
N ARG A 190 -17.42 -15.17 1.09
CA ARG A 190 -17.50 -16.56 1.58
C ARG A 190 -18.91 -16.84 2.06
N GLU A 191 -19.53 -17.87 1.51
CA GLU A 191 -20.95 -18.13 1.73
C GLU A 191 -21.21 -18.91 3.02
N GLN A 192 -20.23 -19.69 3.48
CA GLN A 192 -20.35 -20.48 4.70
C GLN A 192 -19.90 -19.71 5.94
N ILE A 193 -19.35 -18.50 5.79
CA ILE A 193 -18.92 -17.66 6.91
C ILE A 193 -20.00 -16.64 7.26
N THR A 194 -20.46 -16.67 8.51
CA THR A 194 -21.25 -15.59 9.10
C THR A 194 -20.32 -14.43 9.46
N LEU A 195 -20.48 -13.27 8.82
CA LEU A 195 -19.67 -12.08 9.10
C LEU A 195 -20.42 -11.14 10.04
N ILE A 196 -19.86 -10.89 11.23
CA ILE A 196 -20.30 -9.87 12.18
C ILE A 196 -19.28 -8.74 12.18
N SER A 197 -19.69 -7.57 11.70
CA SER A 197 -18.90 -6.35 11.88
C SER A 197 -19.32 -5.63 13.16
N THR A 198 -18.37 -5.13 13.94
CA THR A 198 -18.71 -4.36 15.15
C THR A 198 -19.56 -3.13 14.85
N GLY A 199 -19.47 -2.56 13.64
CA GLY A 199 -20.07 -1.27 13.32
C GLY A 199 -19.57 -0.15 14.23
N GLY A 200 -20.22 1.01 14.20
CA GLY A 200 -19.85 2.19 14.99
C GLY A 200 -19.23 3.30 14.15
N ILE A 201 -18.29 4.05 14.73
CA ILE A 201 -17.63 5.19 14.10
C ILE A 201 -16.48 4.70 13.22
N LEU A 202 -16.53 4.99 11.92
CA LEU A 202 -15.49 4.57 10.98
C LEU A 202 -14.27 5.49 11.00
N HIS A 203 -13.12 4.95 11.42
CA HIS A 203 -11.80 5.56 11.27
C HIS A 203 -11.25 5.32 9.87
N ARG A 204 -11.60 6.20 8.92
CA ARG A 204 -11.32 6.01 7.47
C ARG A 204 -9.86 5.68 7.13
N GLN A 205 -8.88 6.30 7.79
CA GLN A 205 -7.45 6.04 7.53
C GLN A 205 -7.06 4.60 7.90
N ALA A 206 -7.56 4.10 9.03
CA ALA A 206 -7.31 2.73 9.48
C ALA A 206 -8.31 1.72 8.89
N ALA A 207 -9.41 2.19 8.30
CA ALA A 207 -10.54 1.42 7.78
C ALA A 207 -11.08 0.40 8.78
N CYS A 208 -11.35 0.88 9.99
CA CYS A 208 -11.92 0.08 11.07
C CYS A 208 -12.83 0.93 11.93
N TYR A 209 -13.70 0.25 12.67
CA TYR A 209 -14.69 0.87 13.51
C TYR A 209 -14.25 0.96 14.96
N GLU A 210 -14.62 2.06 15.59
CA GLU A 210 -14.70 2.23 17.03
C GLU A 210 -16.17 2.11 17.44
N ASN A 211 -16.48 1.19 18.35
CA ASN A 211 -17.85 1.00 18.84
C ASN A 211 -17.91 1.18 20.36
N PRO A 212 -18.43 2.32 20.85
CA PRO A 212 -18.63 2.54 22.28
C PRO A 212 -19.57 1.52 22.96
N SER A 213 -20.44 0.86 22.17
CA SER A 213 -21.36 -0.18 22.65
C SER A 213 -20.77 -1.59 22.56
N LEU A 214 -19.49 -1.74 22.19
CA LEU A 214 -18.82 -3.04 22.10
C LEU A 214 -18.92 -3.87 23.40
N PRO A 215 -18.74 -3.31 24.61
CA PRO A 215 -18.87 -4.10 25.85
C PRO A 215 -20.25 -4.73 26.03
N ALA A 216 -21.32 -4.07 25.58
CA ALA A 216 -22.67 -4.61 25.64
C ALA A 216 -22.87 -5.74 24.61
N LEU A 217 -22.36 -5.55 23.39
CA LEU A 217 -22.40 -6.55 22.33
C LEU A 217 -21.69 -7.85 22.74
N LEU A 218 -20.51 -7.74 23.37
CA LEU A 218 -19.71 -8.87 23.82
C LEU A 218 -20.33 -9.69 24.97
N LYS A 219 -21.43 -9.21 25.59
CA LYS A 219 -22.18 -10.01 26.58
C LYS A 219 -22.97 -11.15 25.94
N HIS A 220 -23.27 -11.04 24.65
CA HIS A 220 -24.13 -11.98 23.93
C HIS A 220 -23.36 -12.80 22.87
N ILE A 221 -22.04 -12.65 22.83
CA ILE A 221 -21.18 -13.36 21.89
C ILE A 221 -20.08 -14.05 22.70
N ASP A 222 -20.02 -15.37 22.60
CA ASP A 222 -18.90 -16.14 23.08
C ASP A 222 -17.89 -16.29 21.93
N ILE A 223 -16.67 -15.84 22.18
CA ILE A 223 -15.59 -15.83 21.19
C ILE A 223 -14.66 -16.96 21.55
N ASP A 224 -14.56 -17.94 20.68
CA ASP A 224 -13.67 -19.09 20.87
C ASP A 224 -12.21 -18.66 20.72
N LEU A 225 -11.92 -17.89 19.66
CA LEU A 225 -10.56 -17.53 19.30
C LEU A 225 -10.44 -16.06 18.90
N PHE A 226 -9.52 -15.34 19.52
CA PHE A 226 -9.16 -13.98 19.14
C PHE A 226 -7.77 -13.93 18.49
N LEU A 227 -7.72 -13.59 17.21
CA LEU A 227 -6.47 -13.42 16.46
C LEU A 227 -6.22 -11.93 16.19
N PHE A 228 -5.08 -11.44 16.65
CA PHE A 228 -4.75 -10.03 16.55
C PHE A 228 -3.26 -9.79 16.38
N SER A 229 -2.91 -8.57 15.98
CA SER A 229 -1.52 -8.13 15.93
C SER A 229 -1.33 -6.87 16.79
N CYS A 230 -0.10 -6.37 16.90
CA CYS A 230 0.21 -5.18 17.69
C CYS A 230 1.14 -4.21 16.92
N GLN A 231 1.33 -3.01 17.49
CA GLN A 231 2.39 -2.11 17.04
C GLN A 231 3.76 -2.63 17.44
N GLY A 232 3.89 -3.13 18.67
CA GLY A 232 5.12 -3.70 19.18
C GLY A 232 4.93 -4.40 20.53
N ILE A 233 5.99 -5.09 20.95
CA ILE A 233 6.13 -5.70 22.27
C ILE A 233 7.39 -5.12 22.90
N ASP A 234 7.30 -4.65 24.15
CA ASP A 234 8.47 -4.17 24.90
C ASP A 234 9.25 -5.32 25.57
N GLU A 235 10.36 -4.98 26.21
CA GLU A 235 11.23 -5.97 26.89
C GLU A 235 10.56 -6.60 28.13
N ALA A 236 9.59 -5.92 28.73
CA ALA A 236 8.82 -6.43 29.86
C ALA A 236 7.62 -7.29 29.41
N GLY A 237 7.47 -7.56 28.12
CA GLY A 237 6.36 -8.33 27.56
C GLY A 237 5.05 -7.55 27.42
N GLY A 238 5.08 -6.22 27.57
CA GLY A 238 3.94 -5.34 27.32
C GLY A 238 3.60 -5.29 25.83
N ILE A 239 2.32 -5.49 25.50
CA ILE A 239 1.79 -5.46 24.13
C ILE A 239 1.21 -4.08 23.86
N TRP A 240 1.69 -3.40 22.81
CA TRP A 240 1.33 -2.01 22.53
C TRP A 240 0.62 -1.80 21.19
N ASP A 241 -0.32 -0.86 21.14
CA ASP A 241 -0.95 -0.37 19.91
C ASP A 241 -0.58 1.09 19.61
N ALA A 242 -0.86 1.48 18.37
CA ALA A 242 -0.68 2.83 17.85
C ALA A 242 -1.73 3.82 18.36
N ARG A 243 -2.95 3.34 18.62
CA ARG A 243 -4.12 4.19 18.87
C ARG A 243 -5.03 3.60 19.94
N SER A 244 -5.56 4.47 20.81
CA SER A 244 -6.44 4.09 21.91
C SER A 244 -7.70 3.34 21.47
N TRP A 245 -8.42 3.85 20.47
CA TRP A 245 -9.66 3.21 19.99
C TRP A 245 -9.43 1.79 19.45
N ASN A 246 -8.25 1.51 18.89
CA ASN A 246 -7.90 0.16 18.42
C ASN A 246 -7.46 -0.73 19.58
N ALA A 247 -6.70 -0.15 20.52
CA ALA A 247 -6.28 -0.83 21.72
C ALA A 247 -7.48 -1.27 22.56
N GLU A 248 -8.51 -0.43 22.70
CA GLU A 248 -9.72 -0.75 23.45
C GLU A 248 -10.44 -2.00 22.91
N TYR A 249 -10.64 -2.08 21.59
CA TYR A 249 -11.19 -3.27 20.93
C TYR A 249 -10.37 -4.53 21.30
N LYS A 250 -9.05 -4.44 21.24
CA LYS A 250 -8.16 -5.57 21.52
C LYS A 250 -8.12 -5.93 22.99
N THR A 251 -8.07 -4.96 23.89
CA THR A 251 -8.04 -5.19 25.34
C THR A 251 -9.33 -5.86 25.81
N LEU A 252 -10.48 -5.47 25.26
CA LEU A 252 -11.77 -6.09 25.58
C LEU A 252 -11.81 -7.54 25.10
N LEU A 253 -11.36 -7.80 23.87
CA LEU A 253 -11.38 -9.14 23.30
C LEU A 253 -10.34 -10.07 23.92
N LEU A 254 -9.15 -9.57 24.24
CA LEU A 254 -8.10 -10.31 24.93
C LEU A 254 -8.59 -10.85 26.28
N ARG A 255 -9.49 -10.13 26.96
CA ARG A 255 -10.08 -10.56 28.23
C ARG A 255 -11.30 -11.48 28.08
N ARG A 256 -11.99 -11.42 26.93
CA ARG A 256 -13.30 -12.07 26.74
C ARG A 256 -13.25 -13.35 25.94
N ALA A 257 -12.28 -13.48 25.02
CA ALA A 257 -12.12 -14.66 24.19
C ALA A 257 -11.61 -15.84 25.02
N ALA A 258 -12.04 -17.05 24.68
CA ALA A 258 -11.58 -18.28 25.35
C ALA A 258 -10.09 -18.52 25.09
N GLN A 259 -9.62 -18.24 23.87
CA GLN A 259 -8.21 -18.28 23.50
C GLN A 259 -7.82 -17.03 22.71
N SER A 260 -6.55 -16.64 22.80
CA SER A 260 -6.02 -15.51 22.05
C SER A 260 -4.65 -15.80 21.44
N LEU A 261 -4.49 -15.45 20.17
CA LEU A 261 -3.29 -15.68 19.38
C LEU A 261 -2.72 -14.35 18.90
N LEU A 262 -1.50 -14.05 19.33
CA LEU A 262 -0.78 -12.85 18.91
C LEU A 262 0.04 -13.14 17.65
N LEU A 263 -0.35 -12.51 16.54
CA LEU A 263 0.27 -12.66 15.23
C LEU A 263 1.29 -11.55 14.99
N ILE A 264 2.58 -11.85 15.12
CA ILE A 264 3.64 -10.84 14.98
C ILE A 264 4.85 -11.34 14.20
N ASP A 265 5.45 -10.43 13.42
CA ASP A 265 6.76 -10.64 12.82
C ASP A 265 7.87 -10.12 13.73
N ARG A 266 9.11 -10.60 13.53
CA ARG A 266 10.28 -10.22 14.36
C ARG A 266 10.51 -8.71 14.45
N SER A 267 10.09 -7.91 13.45
CA SER A 267 10.27 -6.45 13.51
C SER A 267 9.42 -5.78 14.61
N LYS A 268 8.50 -6.51 15.25
CA LYS A 268 7.62 -6.03 16.31
C LYS A 268 8.18 -6.17 17.72
N ARG A 269 9.32 -6.85 17.88
CA ARG A 269 10.03 -6.95 19.16
C ARG A 269 10.72 -5.64 19.53
N ASN A 270 10.88 -5.42 20.84
CA ASN A 270 11.52 -4.25 21.45
C ASN A 270 10.97 -2.93 20.92
N ARG A 271 9.64 -2.84 20.82
CA ARG A 271 8.92 -1.66 20.34
C ARG A 271 7.72 -1.37 21.23
N THR A 272 7.58 -0.10 21.56
CA THR A 272 6.41 0.42 22.29
C THR A 272 5.43 1.10 21.34
N GLY A 273 4.29 1.50 21.90
CA GLY A 273 3.24 2.24 21.22
C GLY A 273 2.65 3.32 22.13
N GLU A 274 1.52 3.86 21.72
CA GLU A 274 0.83 4.93 22.45
C GLU A 274 0.03 4.35 23.63
N VAL A 275 -0.57 3.17 23.46
CA VAL A 275 -1.45 2.55 24.44
C VAL A 275 -1.10 1.07 24.62
N GLN A 276 -1.00 0.63 25.87
CA GLN A 276 -0.78 -0.77 26.21
C GLN A 276 -2.12 -1.52 26.16
N ILE A 277 -2.14 -2.63 25.43
CA ILE A 277 -3.31 -3.53 25.29
C ILE A 277 -3.38 -4.50 26.47
N GLY A 278 -2.23 -5.05 26.86
CA GLY A 278 -2.07 -6.15 27.82
C GLY A 278 -0.61 -6.61 27.90
N THR A 279 -0.39 -7.82 28.43
CA THR A 279 0.92 -8.47 28.52
C THR A 279 0.93 -9.81 27.77
N LEU A 280 2.12 -10.30 27.44
CA LEU A 280 2.29 -11.60 26.78
C LEU A 280 1.72 -12.78 27.58
N GLU A 281 1.74 -12.70 28.91
CA GLU A 281 1.15 -13.72 29.80
C GLU A 281 -0.36 -13.90 29.61
N GLN A 282 -1.05 -12.89 29.09
CA GLN A 282 -2.49 -12.94 28.82
C GLN A 282 -2.82 -13.60 27.47
N VAL A 283 -1.80 -13.86 26.65
CA VAL A 283 -1.96 -14.42 25.31
C VAL A 283 -1.77 -15.94 25.38
N THR A 284 -2.66 -16.70 24.73
CA THR A 284 -2.57 -18.17 24.69
C THR A 284 -1.34 -18.64 23.91
N GLU A 285 -1.08 -18.06 22.74
CA GLU A 285 0.08 -18.42 21.91
C GLU A 285 0.55 -17.24 21.05
N VAL A 286 1.85 -17.17 20.76
CA VAL A 286 2.43 -16.15 19.86
C VAL A 286 2.89 -16.80 18.57
N ILE A 287 2.18 -16.50 17.47
CA ILE A 287 2.55 -17.02 16.14
C ILE A 287 3.50 -16.04 15.46
N THR A 288 4.69 -16.56 15.14
CA THR A 288 5.71 -15.87 14.35
C THR A 288 6.03 -16.65 13.07
N GLN A 289 6.76 -16.04 12.14
CA GLN A 289 7.18 -16.76 10.93
C GLN A 289 8.16 -17.88 11.31
N GLU A 290 7.89 -19.09 10.85
CA GLU A 290 8.84 -20.21 10.98
C GLU A 290 10.05 -19.96 10.07
N GLU A 291 11.25 -20.21 10.58
CA GLU A 291 12.40 -20.39 9.70
C GLU A 291 12.22 -21.76 9.03
N ASN A 292 12.16 -21.80 7.69
CA ASN A 292 12.17 -23.05 6.93
C ASN A 292 13.40 -23.88 7.33
N GLY A 293 13.22 -24.82 8.24
CA GLY A 293 14.30 -25.59 8.85
C GLY A 293 13.82 -26.50 9.98
N GLY A 294 12.89 -27.43 9.69
CA GLY A 294 12.84 -28.74 10.35
C GLY A 294 12.85 -28.83 11.88
N GLN A 295 12.46 -27.80 12.62
CA GLN A 295 12.25 -27.87 14.06
C GLN A 295 10.89 -27.26 14.35
N LYS A 296 9.97 -28.11 14.84
CA LYS A 296 8.78 -27.67 15.55
C LYS A 296 9.22 -26.55 16.49
N ALA A 297 8.77 -25.32 16.23
CA ALA A 297 8.99 -24.23 17.16
C ALA A 297 8.37 -24.67 18.47
N GLY A 298 9.23 -24.98 19.44
CA GLY A 298 8.79 -25.30 20.79
C GLY A 298 7.90 -24.17 21.25
N ALA A 299 6.72 -24.53 21.74
CA ALA A 299 5.87 -23.68 22.53
C ALA A 299 6.79 -22.85 23.43
N LEU A 300 6.77 -21.53 23.24
CA LEU A 300 7.35 -20.65 24.23
C LEU A 300 6.34 -20.63 25.38
N LEU A 301 6.31 -21.73 26.14
CA LEU A 301 5.61 -21.80 27.42
C LEU A 301 6.25 -20.72 28.29
N VAL A 302 5.50 -19.63 28.44
CA VAL A 302 5.77 -18.60 29.43
C VAL A 302 5.67 -19.29 30.79
N GLY A 303 6.81 -19.51 31.43
CA GLY A 303 6.91 -19.97 32.81
C GLY A 303 6.82 -18.81 33.80
#